data_AF-A0A0C3BTK4-F1
#
_entry.id   AF-A0A0C3BTK4-F1
#
_cell.length_a   1.000
_cell.length_b   1.000
_cell.length_c   1.000
_cell.angle_alpha   90.00
_cell.angle_beta   90.00
_cell.angle_gamma   90.00
#
_symmetry.space_group_name_H-M   'P 1'
#
loop_
_entity.id
_entity.type
_entity.pdbx_description
1 polymer ?
#
loop_
_entity_poly.entity_id
_entity_poly.type
_entity_poly.pdbx_seq_one_letter_code
_entity_poly.pdbx_strand_id
1 'polypeptide(L)'
;MDEYGVKRGKPLSDRNTKIAIFIMPTIFFYLMFMTLTLLPWYTGILLAAAEFFGMHHIVTRVLLNKSTYTDSVSQTPYFAGIISGSMIWVLYCWITRLVQQTQYHSFAHLMFALAVGLCAYNFFRAVTLDPGTCPKPTSDEELKSVIEDLASEGRLNGQTFCIQCMARKPLRSKHCRVCDKCVARSDHHCPWVWNCVGSNNHRQFLLFVSTLVVGIVLFDYLTWACKLLSAQIMDSILMHFPVDFSALPAPTDPSETSPSCPLPSDLCAMTAHDSFLVSVAVWATLQLTWTSILLASQLWQVARQMTTLEVSNLGRYGFMGGRGGASLSGQMGHRHQRTQDNVLPGVDTEDTALVNDAGSTSSGVVHRHSGVCAGCGSGFLMNLLGFDRFTKGKAVDGLARAGKASNPFDQGIVRNCKDFWTAGRELGVEYDKLYDVPVEGFLEAKRRRGREEEEDGVRKPSRKGLFMGFGLGRASSSRGGYEPVSQV
;
A
#
# COMPACT_ATOMS: atom_id res chain seq x y z
N MET A 1 6.87 33.35 20.03
CA MET A 1 8.25 33.49 20.53
C MET A 1 8.60 32.19 21.22
N ASP A 2 9.85 31.76 21.20
CA ASP A 2 10.30 30.70 22.09
C ASP A 2 10.60 31.27 23.49
N GLU A 3 11.00 30.38 24.40
CA GLU A 3 11.36 30.68 25.80
C GLU A 3 12.50 31.71 25.91
N TYR A 4 13.21 31.98 24.81
CA TYR A 4 14.33 32.93 24.71
C TYR A 4 13.95 34.23 23.97
N GLY A 5 12.66 34.49 23.72
CA GLY A 5 12.21 35.73 23.09
C GLY A 5 12.47 35.83 21.59
N VAL A 6 12.93 34.76 20.93
CA VAL A 6 13.17 34.73 19.49
C VAL A 6 11.83 34.58 18.77
N LYS A 7 11.58 35.45 17.77
CA LYS A 7 10.43 35.31 16.86
C LYS A 7 10.63 34.04 16.02
N ARG A 8 10.08 32.90 16.48
CA ARG A 8 9.92 31.71 15.64
C ARG A 8 9.20 32.13 14.35
N GLY A 9 9.81 31.84 13.20
CA GLY A 9 9.17 32.03 11.90
C GLY A 9 7.80 31.37 11.91
N LYS A 10 6.81 32.00 11.28
CA LYS A 10 5.47 31.40 11.20
C LYS A 10 5.61 30.04 10.50
N PRO A 11 5.11 28.94 11.08
CA PRO A 11 5.14 27.65 10.42
C PRO A 11 4.40 27.73 9.07
N LEU A 12 4.82 26.91 8.11
CA LEU A 12 4.09 26.74 6.86
C LEU A 12 2.64 26.33 7.15
N SER A 13 1.70 26.74 6.29
CA SER A 13 0.33 26.24 6.39
C SER A 13 0.29 24.72 6.22
N ASP A 14 -0.70 24.04 6.80
CA ASP A 14 -0.83 22.58 6.71
C ASP A 14 -0.86 22.08 5.26
N ARG A 15 -1.60 22.79 4.40
CA ARG A 15 -1.63 22.52 2.96
C ARG A 15 -0.25 22.64 2.31
N ASN A 16 0.48 23.73 2.58
CA ASN A 16 1.80 23.94 1.98
C ASN A 16 2.82 22.94 2.51
N THR A 17 2.71 22.55 3.78
CA THR A 17 3.54 21.52 4.40
C THR A 17 3.32 20.17 3.72
N LYS A 18 2.06 19.75 3.51
CA LYS A 18 1.73 18.51 2.79
C LYS A 18 2.23 18.53 1.35
N ILE A 19 2.10 19.65 0.64
CA ILE A 19 2.64 19.82 -0.72
C ILE A 19 4.17 19.70 -0.71
N ALA A 20 4.85 20.36 0.22
CA ALA A 20 6.30 20.30 0.35
C ALA A 20 6.78 18.86 0.61
N ILE A 21 6.14 18.16 1.55
CA ILE A 21 6.44 16.75 1.87
C ILE A 21 6.24 15.84 0.65
N PHE A 22 5.21 16.09 -0.17
CA PHE A 22 4.93 15.29 -1.35
C PHE A 22 5.92 15.53 -2.50
N ILE A 23 6.37 16.78 -2.72
CA ILE A 23 7.27 17.15 -3.82
C ILE A 23 8.74 16.85 -3.50
N MET A 24 9.12 16.93 -2.23
CA MET A 24 10.51 16.81 -1.80
C MET A 24 11.22 15.53 -2.28
N PRO A 25 10.60 14.33 -2.26
CA PRO A 25 11.20 13.12 -2.82
C PRO A 25 11.62 13.24 -4.29
N THR A 26 10.82 13.91 -5.13
CA THR A 26 11.17 14.13 -6.54
C THR A 26 12.47 14.93 -6.68
N ILE A 27 12.63 15.98 -5.87
CA ILE A 27 13.83 16.82 -5.90
C ILE A 27 15.05 16.06 -5.38
N PHE A 28 14.92 15.36 -4.25
CA PHE A 28 16.04 14.62 -3.67
C PHE A 28 16.46 13.42 -4.52
N PHE A 29 15.53 12.74 -5.21
CA PHE A 29 15.92 11.70 -6.15
C PHE A 29 16.76 12.24 -7.31
N TYR A 30 16.45 13.44 -7.82
CA TYR A 30 17.34 14.09 -8.79
C TYR A 30 18.74 14.29 -8.23
N LEU A 31 18.85 14.88 -7.03
CA LEU A 31 20.14 15.12 -6.38
C LEU A 31 20.91 13.81 -6.20
N MET A 32 20.24 12.76 -5.70
CA MET A 32 20.84 11.45 -5.50
C MET A 32 21.35 10.83 -6.80
N PHE A 33 20.53 10.81 -7.85
CA PHE A 33 20.95 10.24 -9.15
C PHE A 33 22.05 11.08 -9.81
N MET A 34 22.04 12.40 -9.64
CA MET A 34 23.13 13.27 -10.10
C MET A 34 24.41 13.05 -9.30
N THR A 35 24.33 12.91 -7.98
CA THR A 35 25.48 12.60 -7.10
C THR A 35 26.11 11.27 -7.48
N LEU A 36 25.31 10.24 -7.79
CA LEU A 36 25.77 8.96 -8.31
C LEU A 36 26.35 9.05 -9.72
N THR A 37 26.00 10.07 -10.49
CA THR A 37 26.55 10.33 -11.84
C THR A 37 27.88 11.08 -11.79
N LEU A 38 28.01 12.04 -10.86
CA LEU A 38 29.16 12.95 -10.82
C LEU A 38 30.34 12.42 -9.99
N LEU A 39 30.08 11.53 -9.03
CA LEU A 39 31.09 11.07 -8.08
C LEU A 39 31.43 9.60 -8.29
N PRO A 40 32.66 9.17 -7.93
CA PRO A 40 33.01 7.75 -7.86
C PRO A 40 32.02 6.97 -7.00
N TRP A 41 31.73 5.71 -7.36
CA TRP A 41 30.70 4.90 -6.68
C TRP A 41 30.82 4.87 -5.15
N TYR A 42 32.03 4.83 -4.58
CA TYR A 42 32.24 4.71 -3.13
C TYR A 42 31.86 6.00 -2.39
N THR A 43 32.16 7.17 -2.95
CA THR A 43 31.75 8.47 -2.38
C THR A 43 30.32 8.81 -2.77
N GLY A 44 29.92 8.50 -4.00
CA GLY A 44 28.57 8.73 -4.53
C GLY A 44 27.50 8.00 -3.74
N ILE A 45 27.69 6.71 -3.43
CA ILE A 45 26.71 5.94 -2.63
C ILE A 45 26.58 6.49 -1.21
N LEU A 46 27.70 6.84 -0.56
CA LEU A 46 27.68 7.41 0.79
C LEU A 46 26.96 8.77 0.83
N LEU A 47 27.23 9.64 -0.16
CA LEU A 47 26.58 10.94 -0.25
C LEU A 47 25.11 10.84 -0.68
N ALA A 48 24.76 9.96 -1.61
CA ALA A 48 23.35 9.72 -1.96
C ALA A 48 22.56 9.16 -0.76
N ALA A 49 23.18 8.30 0.06
CA ALA A 49 22.58 7.85 1.32
C ALA A 49 22.43 8.99 2.34
N ALA A 50 23.43 9.88 2.44
CA ALA A 50 23.37 11.07 3.28
C ALA A 50 22.29 12.07 2.81
N GLU A 51 22.10 12.23 1.49
CA GLU A 51 21.03 13.04 0.90
C GLU A 51 19.65 12.45 1.20
N PHE A 52 19.48 11.13 1.06
CA PHE A 52 18.24 10.45 1.44
C PHE A 52 17.94 10.61 2.93
N PHE A 53 18.96 10.45 3.78
CA PHE A 53 18.82 10.71 5.22
C PHE A 53 18.51 12.19 5.50
N GLY A 54 19.14 13.11 4.78
CA GLY A 54 18.90 14.55 4.85
C GLY A 54 17.46 14.90 4.51
N MET A 55 16.92 14.35 3.41
CA MET A 55 15.50 14.46 3.06
C MET A 55 14.60 13.95 4.19
N HIS A 56 14.86 12.74 4.68
CA HIS A 56 14.06 12.14 5.75
C HIS A 56 14.12 12.98 7.03
N HIS A 57 15.29 13.51 7.37
CA HIS A 57 15.50 14.40 8.50
C HIS A 57 14.74 15.72 8.33
N ILE A 58 14.78 16.33 7.15
CA ILE A 58 14.02 17.56 6.86
C ILE A 58 12.52 17.30 7.02
N VAL A 59 12.00 16.21 6.46
CA VAL A 59 10.58 15.87 6.61
C VAL A 59 10.22 15.66 8.08
N THR A 60 10.97 14.84 8.80
CA THR A 60 10.65 14.42 10.18
C THR A 60 10.92 15.47 11.26
N ARG A 61 11.94 16.32 11.08
CA ARG A 61 12.40 17.27 12.10
C ARG A 61 12.11 18.72 11.77
N VAL A 62 12.00 19.06 10.48
CA VAL A 62 11.79 20.45 10.04
C VAL A 62 10.34 20.67 9.62
N LEU A 63 9.80 19.84 8.72
CA LEU A 63 8.44 20.01 8.19
C LEU A 63 7.36 19.50 9.16
N LEU A 64 7.60 18.39 9.84
CA LEU A 64 6.74 17.90 10.91
C LEU A 64 7.11 18.58 12.23
N ASN A 65 6.47 19.72 12.52
CA ASN A 65 6.70 20.48 13.75
C ASN A 65 6.15 19.74 14.98
N LYS A 66 7.03 19.48 15.95
CA LYS A 66 6.76 18.72 17.19
C LYS A 66 5.67 19.30 18.10
N SER A 67 5.27 20.56 17.96
CA SER A 67 4.29 21.19 18.88
C SER A 67 2.83 20.88 18.56
N THR A 68 2.52 20.33 17.38
CA THR A 68 1.14 20.19 16.89
C THR A 68 0.89 18.84 16.22
N TYR A 69 1.95 18.10 15.90
CA TYR A 69 1.88 16.83 15.18
C TYR A 69 2.35 15.67 16.07
N THR A 70 1.40 14.87 16.56
CA THR A 70 1.64 13.53 17.11
C THR A 70 1.77 12.47 16.02
N ASP A 71 1.63 12.86 14.75
CA ASP A 71 1.45 11.91 13.66
C ASP A 71 2.77 11.43 13.10
N SER A 72 2.91 10.11 13.07
CA SER A 72 4.00 9.41 12.39
C SER A 72 4.06 9.81 10.91
N VAL A 73 5.25 9.73 10.31
CA VAL A 73 5.49 10.00 8.87
C VAL A 73 4.49 9.26 7.97
N SER A 74 3.99 8.10 8.41
CA SER A 74 2.99 7.30 7.69
C SER A 74 1.63 7.97 7.52
N GLN A 75 1.31 9.04 8.25
CA GLN A 75 0.07 9.81 8.08
C GLN A 75 0.22 10.98 7.09
N THR A 76 1.44 11.20 6.59
CA THR A 76 1.79 12.28 5.67
C THR A 76 1.85 11.76 4.23
N PRO A 77 1.79 12.63 3.20
CA PRO A 77 1.91 12.20 1.81
C PRO A 77 3.35 11.82 1.40
N TYR A 78 4.29 11.67 2.34
CA TYR A 78 5.71 11.42 2.07
C TYR A 78 5.96 10.18 1.21
N PHE A 79 5.37 9.04 1.59
CA PHE A 79 5.52 7.78 0.86
C PHE A 79 4.86 7.80 -0.52
N ALA A 80 3.71 8.47 -0.65
CA ALA A 80 3.09 8.72 -1.95
C ALA A 80 3.95 9.63 -2.84
N GLY A 81 4.66 10.59 -2.23
CA GLY A 81 5.66 11.43 -2.90
C GLY A 81 6.84 10.64 -3.44
N ILE A 82 7.34 9.65 -2.69
CA ILE A 82 8.40 8.73 -3.15
C ILE A 82 7.97 7.97 -4.41
N ILE A 83 6.76 7.39 -4.42
CA ILE A 83 6.27 6.67 -5.62
C ILE A 83 6.10 7.64 -6.80
N SER A 84 5.51 8.81 -6.55
CA SER A 84 5.29 9.82 -7.59
C SER A 84 6.60 10.33 -8.20
N GLY A 85 7.58 10.66 -7.35
CA GLY A 85 8.91 11.08 -7.80
C GLY A 85 9.66 9.98 -8.55
N SER A 86 9.54 8.73 -8.12
CA SER A 86 10.13 7.58 -8.83
C SER A 86 9.54 7.44 -10.24
N MET A 87 8.21 7.55 -10.39
CA MET A 87 7.55 7.50 -11.70
C MET A 87 8.02 8.64 -12.62
N ILE A 88 8.22 9.85 -12.09
CA ILE A 88 8.70 11.01 -12.86
C ILE A 88 10.09 10.74 -13.44
N TRP A 89 11.04 10.25 -12.62
CA TRP A 89 12.41 10.02 -13.09
C TRP A 89 12.52 8.82 -14.03
N VAL A 90 11.76 7.76 -13.78
CA VAL A 90 11.63 6.63 -14.72
C VAL A 90 11.08 7.10 -16.06
N LEU A 91 10.02 7.91 -16.06
CA LEU A 91 9.44 8.46 -17.29
C LEU A 91 10.41 9.41 -18.02
N TYR A 92 11.13 10.25 -17.27
CA TYR A 92 12.18 11.11 -17.81
C TYR A 92 13.26 10.32 -18.54
N CYS A 93 13.82 9.29 -17.90
CA CYS A 93 14.82 8.40 -18.51
C CYS A 93 14.27 7.67 -19.75
N TRP A 94 13.02 7.19 -19.68
CA TRP A 94 12.40 6.52 -20.81
C TRP A 94 12.27 7.46 -22.03
N ILE A 95 11.77 8.67 -21.84
CA ILE A 95 11.56 9.64 -22.92
C ILE A 95 12.90 10.15 -23.48
N THR A 96 13.83 10.54 -22.60
CA THR A 96 15.06 11.25 -23.02
C THR A 96 16.19 10.34 -23.45
N ARG A 97 16.23 9.09 -22.95
CA ARG A 97 17.32 8.14 -23.23
C ARG A 97 16.80 6.96 -24.05
N LEU A 98 15.89 6.17 -23.47
CA LEU A 98 15.51 4.86 -24.02
C LEU A 98 14.77 4.97 -25.35
N VAL A 99 13.83 5.90 -25.52
CA VAL A 99 13.09 6.05 -26.79
C VAL A 99 14.02 6.28 -28.00
N GLN A 100 15.12 7.00 -27.81
CA GLN A 100 16.10 7.25 -28.87
C GLN A 100 17.08 6.10 -29.02
N GLN A 101 17.48 5.48 -27.92
CA GLN A 101 18.53 4.46 -27.89
C GLN A 101 18.02 3.03 -28.13
N THR A 102 16.72 2.75 -28.08
CA THR A 102 16.17 1.39 -28.28
C THR A 102 15.02 1.36 -29.29
N GLN A 103 15.14 2.12 -30.39
CA GLN A 103 14.08 2.28 -31.41
C GLN A 103 13.55 0.97 -32.00
N TYR A 104 14.38 -0.09 -32.07
CA TYR A 104 13.98 -1.40 -32.60
C TYR A 104 13.03 -2.18 -31.67
N HIS A 105 12.86 -1.75 -30.41
CA HIS A 105 12.01 -2.40 -29.41
C HIS A 105 10.63 -1.74 -29.30
N SER A 106 10.03 -1.32 -30.43
CA SER A 106 8.75 -0.57 -30.46
C SER A 106 7.63 -1.21 -29.65
N PHE A 107 7.51 -2.55 -29.68
CA PHE A 107 6.50 -3.26 -28.89
C PHE A 107 6.74 -3.10 -27.38
N ALA A 108 7.98 -3.22 -26.92
CA ALA A 108 8.31 -3.03 -25.52
C ALA A 108 8.09 -1.57 -25.07
N HIS A 109 8.40 -0.58 -25.93
CA HIS A 109 8.06 0.82 -25.68
C HIS A 109 6.55 1.05 -25.54
N LEU A 110 5.75 0.45 -26.42
CA LEU A 110 4.29 0.55 -26.36
C LEU A 110 3.76 -0.08 -25.06
N MET A 111 4.21 -1.29 -24.73
CA MET A 111 3.80 -1.96 -23.50
C MET A 111 4.22 -1.19 -22.25
N PHE A 112 5.43 -0.59 -22.25
CA PHE A 112 5.89 0.25 -21.16
C PHE A 112 5.05 1.52 -21.04
N ALA A 113 4.76 2.20 -22.15
CA ALA A 113 3.93 3.41 -22.17
C ALA A 113 2.52 3.13 -21.60
N LEU A 114 1.91 2.01 -21.99
CA LEU A 114 0.62 1.57 -21.46
C LEU A 114 0.73 1.22 -19.97
N ALA A 115 1.76 0.50 -19.56
CA ALA A 115 1.97 0.11 -18.17
C ALA A 115 2.18 1.33 -17.27
N VAL A 116 3.05 2.28 -17.62
CA VAL A 116 3.31 3.49 -16.82
C VAL A 116 2.10 4.41 -16.78
N GLY A 117 1.36 4.56 -17.89
CA GLY A 117 0.13 5.34 -17.94
C GLY A 117 -0.97 4.76 -17.06
N LEU A 118 -1.19 3.45 -17.15
CA LEU A 118 -2.15 2.75 -16.28
C LEU A 118 -1.71 2.76 -14.81
N CYS A 119 -0.41 2.63 -14.54
CA CYS A 119 0.15 2.69 -13.19
C CYS A 119 -0.11 4.05 -12.55
N ALA A 120 0.25 5.15 -13.23
CA ALA A 120 0.00 6.50 -12.76
C ALA A 120 -1.50 6.76 -12.56
N TYR A 121 -2.34 6.40 -13.53
CA TYR A 121 -3.79 6.56 -13.42
C TYR A 121 -4.36 5.83 -12.20
N ASN A 122 -4.06 4.54 -12.03
CA ASN A 122 -4.58 3.74 -10.93
C ASN A 122 -4.01 4.18 -9.57
N PHE A 123 -2.75 4.62 -9.53
CA PHE A 123 -2.13 5.21 -8.34
C PHE A 123 -2.92 6.44 -7.87
N PHE A 124 -3.09 7.44 -8.73
CA PHE A 124 -3.81 8.66 -8.37
C PHE A 124 -5.29 8.40 -8.09
N ARG A 125 -5.93 7.45 -8.77
CA ARG A 125 -7.27 6.98 -8.42
C ARG A 125 -7.32 6.36 -7.03
N ALA A 126 -6.36 5.51 -6.65
CA ALA A 126 -6.31 4.92 -5.31
C ALA A 126 -6.11 6.00 -4.22
N VAL A 127 -5.31 7.03 -4.50
CA VAL A 127 -5.09 8.19 -3.62
C VAL A 127 -6.37 9.02 -3.44
N THR A 128 -7.10 9.29 -4.53
CA THR A 128 -8.20 10.28 -4.53
C THR A 128 -9.59 9.71 -4.32
N LEU A 129 -9.81 8.44 -4.62
CA LEU A 129 -11.13 7.82 -4.45
C LEU A 129 -11.49 7.67 -2.97
N ASP A 130 -12.77 7.83 -2.67
CA ASP A 130 -13.30 7.39 -1.40
C ASP A 130 -13.11 5.86 -1.27
N PRO A 131 -12.48 5.37 -0.19
CA PRO A 131 -12.19 3.94 -0.03
C PRO A 131 -13.42 3.09 0.27
N GLY A 132 -14.61 3.70 0.47
CA GLY A 132 -15.82 3.04 0.93
C GLY A 132 -16.17 3.49 2.33
N THR A 133 -16.35 4.79 2.54
CA THR A 133 -16.72 5.34 3.84
C THR A 133 -18.09 4.80 4.26
N CYS A 134 -18.18 4.23 5.47
CA CYS A 134 -19.43 3.68 5.98
C CYS A 134 -20.49 4.77 6.21
N PRO A 135 -21.77 4.48 5.98
CA PRO A 135 -22.85 5.44 6.22
C PRO A 135 -22.92 5.80 7.71
N LYS A 136 -23.17 7.09 7.99
CA LYS A 136 -23.45 7.60 9.33
C LYS A 136 -24.96 7.82 9.48
N PRO A 137 -25.52 7.68 10.69
CA PRO A 137 -26.91 8.05 10.97
C PRO A 137 -27.16 9.51 10.57
N THR A 138 -28.34 9.77 10.03
CA THR A 138 -28.75 11.10 9.55
C THR A 138 -29.38 11.95 10.65
N SER A 139 -29.93 11.33 11.69
CA SER A 139 -30.52 12.00 12.85
C SER A 139 -30.18 11.29 14.17
N ASP A 140 -30.35 11.99 15.28
CA ASP A 140 -30.11 11.46 16.62
C ASP A 140 -31.12 10.34 16.97
N GLU A 141 -32.33 10.39 16.41
CA GLU A 141 -33.33 9.33 16.54
C GLU A 141 -32.87 8.04 15.86
N GLU A 142 -32.30 8.13 14.65
CA GLU A 142 -31.75 6.97 13.92
C GLU A 142 -30.53 6.39 14.66
N LEU A 143 -29.67 7.25 15.21
CA LEU A 143 -28.55 6.81 16.04
C LEU A 143 -29.04 6.08 17.30
N LYS A 144 -30.05 6.64 17.97
CA LYS A 144 -30.64 6.04 19.18
C LYS A 144 -31.25 4.67 18.87
N SER A 145 -32.03 4.56 17.78
CA SER A 145 -32.63 3.28 17.39
C SER A 145 -31.56 2.23 17.09
N VAL A 146 -30.49 2.60 16.36
CA VAL A 146 -29.36 1.70 16.09
C VAL A 146 -28.70 1.19 17.38
N ILE A 147 -28.53 2.05 18.37
CA ILE A 147 -27.92 1.67 19.67
C ILE A 147 -28.87 0.74 20.44
N GLU A 148 -30.16 1.07 20.50
CA GLU A 148 -31.18 0.26 21.18
C GLU A 148 -31.31 -1.13 20.54
N ASP A 149 -31.35 -1.20 19.20
CA ASP A 149 -31.39 -2.45 18.44
C ASP A 149 -30.16 -3.33 18.77
N LEU A 150 -28.95 -2.77 18.65
CA LEU A 150 -27.72 -3.52 18.96
C LEU A 150 -27.63 -3.94 20.43
N ALA A 151 -28.14 -3.12 21.35
CA ALA A 151 -28.18 -3.46 22.77
C ALA A 151 -29.17 -4.59 23.05
N SER A 152 -30.34 -4.56 22.43
CA SER A 152 -31.37 -5.60 22.56
C SER A 152 -30.91 -6.95 22.00
N GLU A 153 -30.13 -6.93 20.92
CA GLU A 153 -29.51 -8.12 20.34
C GLU A 153 -28.31 -8.63 21.17
N GLY A 154 -27.88 -7.92 22.22
CA GLY A 154 -26.66 -8.23 22.97
C GLY A 154 -25.38 -8.06 22.14
N ARG A 155 -25.47 -7.31 21.04
CA ARG A 155 -24.43 -7.15 20.02
C ARG A 155 -23.76 -5.78 20.06
N LEU A 156 -24.13 -4.88 20.97
CA LEU A 156 -23.49 -3.57 21.12
C LEU A 156 -22.04 -3.72 21.64
N ASN A 157 -21.07 -3.72 20.72
CA ASN A 157 -19.66 -3.84 21.04
C ASN A 157 -18.79 -3.17 19.94
N GLY A 158 -17.47 -3.10 20.15
CA GLY A 158 -16.54 -2.45 19.21
C GLY A 158 -16.43 -3.11 17.83
N GLN A 159 -17.01 -4.30 17.61
CA GLN A 159 -17.07 -4.95 16.29
C GLN A 159 -18.25 -4.43 15.46
N THR A 160 -19.38 -4.15 16.09
CA THR A 160 -20.67 -3.79 15.45
C THR A 160 -20.99 -2.30 15.55
N PHE A 161 -20.34 -1.56 16.45
CA PHE A 161 -20.55 -0.13 16.63
C PHE A 161 -19.21 0.61 16.73
N CYS A 162 -19.14 1.78 16.12
CA CYS A 162 -17.99 2.68 16.18
C CYS A 162 -18.34 3.90 17.02
N ILE A 163 -17.64 4.08 18.14
CA ILE A 163 -17.86 5.21 19.05
C ILE A 163 -17.34 6.50 18.43
N GLN A 164 -16.21 6.46 17.73
CA GLN A 164 -15.62 7.65 17.09
C GLN A 164 -16.50 8.20 15.96
N CYS A 165 -17.10 7.31 15.17
CA CYS A 165 -17.98 7.72 14.07
C CYS A 165 -19.46 7.83 14.47
N MET A 166 -19.83 7.41 15.69
CA MET A 166 -21.20 7.24 16.15
C MET A 166 -22.07 6.54 15.11
N ALA A 167 -21.63 5.36 14.66
CA ALA A 167 -22.29 4.62 13.56
C ALA A 167 -22.18 3.11 13.74
N ARG A 168 -23.21 2.38 13.27
CA ARG A 168 -23.14 0.92 13.11
C ARG A 168 -22.04 0.57 12.11
N LYS A 169 -21.22 -0.41 12.45
CA LYS A 169 -20.14 -0.91 11.61
C LYS A 169 -20.67 -2.03 10.72
N PRO A 170 -20.59 -1.89 9.39
CA PRO A 170 -20.77 -3.01 8.48
C PRO A 170 -19.76 -4.12 8.79
N LEU A 171 -20.14 -5.36 8.50
CA LEU A 171 -19.28 -6.52 8.53
C LEU A 171 -18.03 -6.25 7.66
N ARG A 172 -16.86 -6.69 8.15
CA ARG A 172 -15.55 -6.45 7.53
C ARG A 172 -15.14 -4.97 7.47
N SER A 173 -15.83 -4.06 8.17
CA SER A 173 -15.42 -2.66 8.28
C SER A 173 -14.49 -2.40 9.47
N LYS A 174 -13.70 -1.33 9.37
CA LYS A 174 -12.82 -0.86 10.45
C LYS A 174 -12.75 0.66 10.47
N HIS A 175 -12.73 1.24 11.67
CA HIS A 175 -12.39 2.64 11.87
C HIS A 175 -10.87 2.82 11.67
N CYS A 176 -10.49 3.68 10.73
CA CYS A 176 -9.11 4.10 10.55
C CYS A 176 -8.90 5.43 11.27
N ARG A 177 -8.09 5.43 12.32
CA ARG A 177 -7.76 6.64 13.10
C ARG A 177 -7.06 7.71 12.26
N VAL A 178 -6.21 7.30 11.32
CA VAL A 178 -5.46 8.22 10.43
C VAL A 178 -6.40 8.94 9.46
N CYS A 179 -7.40 8.24 8.93
CA CYS A 179 -8.38 8.84 8.02
C CYS A 179 -9.63 9.36 8.74
N ASP A 180 -9.70 9.17 10.06
CA ASP A 180 -10.82 9.46 10.95
C ASP A 180 -12.20 9.03 10.39
N LYS A 181 -12.26 7.80 9.86
CA LYS A 181 -13.49 7.25 9.28
C LYS A 181 -13.55 5.74 9.29
N CYS A 182 -14.77 5.20 9.36
CA CYS A 182 -15.03 3.79 9.11
C CYS A 182 -14.97 3.49 7.62
N VAL A 183 -14.23 2.45 7.24
CA VAL A 183 -14.08 1.99 5.85
C VAL A 183 -14.69 0.60 5.72
N ALA A 184 -15.63 0.44 4.78
CA ALA A 184 -16.28 -0.81 4.42
C ALA A 184 -15.31 -1.76 3.71
N ARG A 185 -15.40 -3.06 4.01
CA ARG A 185 -14.45 -4.10 3.55
C ARG A 185 -13.00 -3.59 3.62
N SER A 186 -12.61 -3.12 4.81
CA SER A 186 -11.32 -2.48 5.01
C SER A 186 -10.19 -3.49 4.80
N ASP A 187 -9.24 -3.16 3.94
CA ASP A 187 -8.03 -3.94 3.74
C ASP A 187 -6.93 -3.45 4.69
N HIS A 188 -6.48 -2.20 4.48
CA HIS A 188 -5.51 -1.54 5.35
C HIS A 188 -5.50 -0.02 5.10
N HIS A 189 -4.88 0.73 6.01
CA HIS A 189 -4.43 2.09 5.71
C HIS A 189 -3.05 2.01 5.04
N CYS A 190 -2.91 2.62 3.86
CA CYS A 190 -1.71 2.52 3.06
C CYS A 190 -1.01 3.89 2.94
N PRO A 191 0.13 4.09 3.63
CA PRO A 191 0.89 5.34 3.53
C PRO A 191 1.35 5.64 2.10
N TRP A 192 1.64 4.59 1.32
CA TRP A 192 2.13 4.67 -0.05
C TRP A 192 1.11 5.26 -1.03
N VAL A 193 -0.19 5.12 -0.78
CA VAL A 193 -1.25 5.83 -1.53
C VAL A 193 -1.91 6.93 -0.71
N TRP A 194 -1.36 7.24 0.48
CA TRP A 194 -1.87 8.23 1.42
C TRP A 194 -3.40 8.18 1.62
N ASN A 195 -3.95 6.96 1.65
CA ASN A 195 -5.38 6.71 1.75
C ASN A 195 -5.63 5.30 2.32
N CYS A 196 -6.83 5.05 2.81
CA CYS A 196 -7.26 3.68 3.09
C CYS A 196 -7.48 2.90 1.79
N VAL A 197 -7.27 1.60 1.85
CA VAL A 197 -7.67 0.64 0.81
C VAL A 197 -8.88 -0.12 1.33
N GLY A 198 -9.99 -0.05 0.60
CA GLY A 198 -11.28 -0.63 0.99
C GLY A 198 -12.17 -0.97 -0.21
N SER A 199 -13.46 -1.20 0.01
CA SER A 199 -14.41 -1.69 -1.00
C SER A 199 -14.36 -0.95 -2.35
N ASN A 200 -14.18 0.38 -2.32
CA ASN A 200 -14.35 1.22 -3.50
C ASN A 200 -13.06 1.49 -4.28
N ASN A 201 -11.88 1.33 -3.66
CA ASN A 201 -10.59 1.61 -4.31
C ASN A 201 -9.61 0.42 -4.32
N HIS A 202 -9.92 -0.72 -3.69
CA HIS A 202 -9.02 -1.90 -3.67
C HIS A 202 -8.68 -2.43 -5.06
N ARG A 203 -9.61 -2.35 -6.02
CA ARG A 203 -9.34 -2.69 -7.45
C ARG A 203 -8.27 -1.78 -8.07
N GLN A 204 -8.36 -0.47 -7.80
CA GLN A 204 -7.38 0.50 -8.31
C GLN A 204 -6.01 0.26 -7.67
N PHE A 205 -5.98 -0.03 -6.36
CA PHE A 205 -4.75 -0.43 -5.68
C PHE A 205 -4.11 -1.67 -6.30
N LEU A 206 -4.89 -2.73 -6.58
CA LEU A 206 -4.35 -3.95 -7.20
C LEU A 206 -3.84 -3.71 -8.63
N LEU A 207 -4.58 -2.95 -9.44
CA LEU A 207 -4.14 -2.57 -10.80
C LEU A 207 -2.88 -1.70 -10.75
N PHE A 208 -2.79 -0.76 -9.81
CA PHE A 208 -1.61 0.05 -9.58
C PHE A 208 -0.38 -0.81 -9.31
N VAL A 209 -0.43 -1.71 -8.31
CA VAL A 209 0.71 -2.57 -7.96
C VAL A 209 1.06 -3.53 -9.12
N SER A 210 0.05 -4.07 -9.82
CA SER A 210 0.28 -4.97 -10.95
C SER A 210 1.01 -4.26 -12.11
N THR A 211 0.53 -3.08 -12.49
CA THR A 211 1.13 -2.29 -13.57
C THR A 211 2.46 -1.66 -13.16
N LEU A 212 2.68 -1.42 -11.87
CA LEU A 212 3.99 -1.02 -11.33
C LEU A 212 5.03 -2.13 -11.54
N VAL A 213 4.73 -3.37 -11.15
CA VAL A 213 5.62 -4.53 -11.35
C VAL A 213 5.94 -4.73 -12.83
N VAL A 214 4.91 -4.73 -13.69
CA VAL A 214 5.11 -4.86 -15.14
C VAL A 214 5.93 -3.70 -15.71
N GLY A 215 5.64 -2.46 -15.28
CA GLY A 215 6.35 -1.27 -15.72
C GLY A 215 7.84 -1.29 -15.36
N ILE A 216 8.19 -1.71 -14.14
CA ILE A 216 9.60 -1.84 -13.71
C ILE A 216 10.31 -2.91 -14.55
N VAL A 217 9.72 -4.09 -14.73
CA VAL A 217 10.32 -5.16 -15.54
C VAL A 217 10.57 -4.71 -16.99
N LEU A 218 9.62 -3.99 -17.59
CA LEU A 218 9.78 -3.45 -18.94
C LEU A 218 10.84 -2.34 -19.02
N PHE A 219 10.93 -1.48 -18.00
CA PHE A 219 11.96 -0.45 -17.91
C PHE A 219 13.36 -1.05 -17.79
N ASP A 220 13.52 -2.04 -16.92
CA ASP A 220 14.79 -2.76 -16.72
C ASP A 220 15.19 -3.52 -17.99
N TYR A 221 14.24 -4.14 -18.68
CA TYR A 221 14.47 -4.77 -19.99
C TYR A 221 14.96 -3.76 -21.04
N LEU A 222 14.29 -2.61 -21.19
CA LEU A 222 14.70 -1.57 -22.14
C LEU A 222 16.07 -0.98 -21.78
N THR A 223 16.36 -0.81 -20.49
CA THR A 223 17.66 -0.35 -20.00
C THR A 223 18.77 -1.34 -20.34
N TRP A 224 18.52 -2.65 -20.18
CA TRP A 224 19.45 -3.69 -20.59
C TRP A 224 19.60 -3.74 -22.13
N ALA A 225 18.52 -3.61 -22.88
CA ALA A 225 18.54 -3.60 -24.35
C ALA A 225 19.34 -2.42 -24.92
N CYS A 226 19.33 -1.26 -24.25
CA CYS A 226 20.15 -0.10 -24.61
C CYS A 226 21.65 -0.46 -24.66
N LYS A 227 22.14 -1.29 -23.73
CA LYS A 227 23.52 -1.79 -23.71
C LYS A 227 23.82 -2.63 -24.97
N LEU A 228 22.93 -3.57 -25.29
CA LEU A 228 23.09 -4.46 -26.44
C LEU A 228 23.16 -3.67 -27.75
N LEU A 229 22.33 -2.64 -27.92
CA LEU A 229 22.38 -1.81 -29.12
C LEU A 229 23.65 -0.96 -29.20
N SER A 230 24.13 -0.40 -28.08
CA SER A 230 25.39 0.36 -28.07
C SER A 230 26.60 -0.50 -28.48
N ALA A 231 26.65 -1.77 -28.06
CA ALA A 231 27.69 -2.71 -28.46
C ALA A 231 27.60 -3.06 -29.96
N GLN A 232 26.40 -3.28 -30.48
CA GLN A 232 26.17 -3.70 -31.87
C GLN A 232 26.30 -2.55 -32.89
N ILE A 233 25.99 -1.32 -32.49
CA ILE A 233 26.29 -0.10 -33.27
C ILE A 233 27.80 0.11 -33.36
N MET A 234 28.55 -0.12 -32.28
CA MET A 234 30.01 -0.06 -32.31
C MET A 234 30.60 -1.08 -33.29
N ASP A 235 30.13 -2.34 -33.24
CA ASP A 235 30.55 -3.40 -34.16
C ASP A 235 30.22 -3.09 -35.64
N SER A 236 29.06 -2.48 -35.91
CA SER A 236 28.62 -2.15 -37.29
C SER A 236 29.28 -0.89 -37.88
N ILE A 237 29.63 0.10 -37.05
CA ILE A 237 30.44 1.26 -37.45
C ILE A 237 31.87 0.82 -37.80
N LEU A 238 32.44 -0.11 -37.02
CA LEU A 238 33.75 -0.75 -37.29
C LEU A 238 33.79 -1.52 -38.62
N MET A 239 32.64 -1.96 -39.15
CA MET A 239 32.57 -2.65 -40.44
C MET A 239 32.55 -1.68 -41.65
N HIS A 240 32.13 -0.42 -41.45
CA HIS A 240 32.04 0.59 -42.53
C HIS A 240 33.24 1.53 -42.60
N PHE A 241 34.05 1.63 -41.54
CA PHE A 241 35.35 2.26 -41.55
C PHE A 241 36.41 1.23 -41.14
N PRO A 242 37.21 0.67 -42.08
CA PRO A 242 38.29 -0.24 -41.74
C PRO A 242 39.42 0.59 -41.12
N VAL A 243 39.28 0.90 -39.84
CA VAL A 243 40.42 1.30 -39.01
C VAL A 243 41.01 -0.01 -38.48
N ASP A 244 42.26 -0.26 -38.81
CA ASP A 244 42.99 -1.48 -38.43
C ASP A 244 43.18 -1.51 -36.90
N PHE A 245 42.16 -1.96 -36.19
CA PHE A 245 42.15 -2.16 -34.74
C PHE A 245 42.83 -3.47 -34.33
N SER A 246 43.50 -4.17 -35.26
CA SER A 246 44.38 -5.30 -34.95
C SER A 246 45.53 -4.94 -33.98
N ALA A 247 45.73 -3.64 -33.69
CA ALA A 247 46.62 -3.12 -32.66
C ALA A 247 45.92 -2.61 -31.38
N LEU A 248 44.59 -2.70 -31.27
CA LEU A 248 43.85 -2.27 -30.08
C LEU A 248 43.09 -3.47 -29.51
N PRO A 249 43.51 -3.98 -28.35
CA PRO A 249 42.84 -5.12 -27.73
C PRO A 249 41.40 -4.71 -27.41
N ALA A 250 40.44 -5.59 -27.69
CA ALA A 250 39.17 -5.56 -26.99
C ALA A 250 39.51 -5.50 -25.49
N PRO A 251 38.90 -4.60 -24.69
CA PRO A 251 39.21 -4.51 -23.27
C PRO A 251 38.75 -5.81 -22.62
N THR A 252 39.68 -6.75 -22.56
CA THR A 252 39.58 -8.08 -21.96
C THR A 252 39.86 -8.00 -20.47
N ASP A 253 40.26 -6.81 -19.98
CA ASP A 253 40.52 -6.50 -18.59
C ASP A 253 39.52 -5.44 -18.06
N PRO A 254 38.72 -5.75 -17.02
CA PRO A 254 37.87 -4.79 -16.30
C PRO A 254 38.61 -3.54 -15.79
N SER A 255 39.94 -3.58 -15.72
CA SER A 255 40.79 -2.47 -15.28
C SER A 255 40.84 -1.28 -16.26
N GLU A 256 40.49 -1.45 -17.54
CA GLU A 256 40.57 -0.40 -18.57
C GLU A 256 39.29 0.44 -18.73
N THR A 257 38.13 -0.03 -18.27
CA THR A 257 36.84 0.68 -18.38
C THR A 257 36.56 1.62 -17.21
N SER A 258 37.01 1.24 -16.02
CA SER A 258 37.15 2.10 -14.84
C SER A 258 37.87 1.31 -13.74
N PRO A 259 39.13 1.63 -13.40
CA PRO A 259 39.90 0.88 -12.40
C PRO A 259 39.26 0.90 -10.99
N SER A 260 38.23 1.73 -10.80
CA SER A 260 37.48 1.85 -9.56
C SER A 260 36.15 1.10 -9.53
N CYS A 261 35.56 0.57 -10.61
CA CYS A 261 34.20 0.02 -10.56
C CYS A 261 34.13 -1.37 -9.88
N PRO A 262 33.29 -1.59 -8.84
CA PRO A 262 33.25 -2.86 -8.10
C PRO A 262 32.22 -3.86 -8.67
N LEU A 263 31.54 -3.51 -9.76
CA LEU A 263 30.48 -4.31 -10.36
C LEU A 263 31.05 -5.28 -11.41
N PRO A 264 30.30 -6.32 -11.82
CA PRO A 264 30.63 -7.09 -13.02
C PRO A 264 30.92 -6.20 -14.23
N SER A 265 31.84 -6.62 -15.10
CA SER A 265 32.30 -5.85 -16.28
C SER A 265 31.16 -5.27 -17.10
N ASP A 266 30.10 -6.06 -17.30
CA ASP A 266 28.88 -5.67 -18.00
C ASP A 266 28.16 -4.46 -17.39
N LEU A 267 28.08 -4.41 -16.07
CA LEU A 267 27.43 -3.33 -15.32
C LEU A 267 28.34 -2.10 -15.23
N CYS A 268 29.66 -2.29 -15.15
CA CYS A 268 30.62 -1.19 -15.23
C CYS A 268 30.58 -0.48 -16.58
N ALA A 269 30.50 -1.24 -17.68
CA ALA A 269 30.34 -0.68 -19.02
C ALA A 269 29.03 0.11 -19.18
N MET A 270 27.92 -0.39 -18.64
CA MET A 270 26.64 0.33 -18.63
C MET A 270 26.71 1.63 -17.83
N THR A 271 27.34 1.58 -16.66
CA THR A 271 27.48 2.75 -15.77
C THR A 271 28.36 3.82 -16.41
N ALA A 272 29.43 3.42 -17.12
CA ALA A 272 30.29 4.34 -17.87
C ALA A 272 29.56 5.03 -19.03
N HIS A 273 28.57 4.37 -19.65
CA HIS A 273 27.78 4.94 -20.73
C HIS A 273 26.71 5.93 -20.25
N ASP A 274 25.90 5.56 -19.25
CA ASP A 274 24.89 6.46 -18.66
C ASP A 274 24.63 6.10 -17.19
N SER A 275 25.43 6.70 -16.30
CA SER A 275 25.31 6.47 -14.85
C SER A 275 23.95 6.90 -14.28
N PHE A 276 23.32 7.93 -14.87
CA PHE A 276 22.03 8.44 -14.40
C PHE A 276 20.92 7.42 -14.68
N LEU A 277 20.84 6.92 -15.92
CA LEU A 277 19.89 5.88 -16.32
C LEU A 277 20.07 4.61 -15.48
N VAL A 278 21.32 4.16 -15.30
CA VAL A 278 21.62 2.97 -14.47
C VAL A 278 21.22 3.19 -13.01
N SER A 279 21.46 4.39 -12.45
CA SER A 279 21.05 4.70 -11.08
C SER A 279 19.53 4.65 -10.89
N VAL A 280 18.76 5.18 -11.86
CA VAL A 280 17.30 5.11 -11.85
C VAL A 280 16.82 3.66 -12.00
N ALA A 281 17.45 2.85 -12.86
CA ALA A 281 17.13 1.45 -13.02
C ALA A 281 17.41 0.64 -11.75
N VAL A 282 18.58 0.81 -11.13
CA VAL A 282 18.91 0.17 -9.84
C VAL A 282 17.90 0.55 -8.76
N TRP A 283 17.48 1.83 -8.70
CA TRP A 283 16.41 2.25 -7.81
C TRP A 283 15.09 1.54 -8.11
N ALA A 284 14.67 1.46 -9.38
CA ALA A 284 13.44 0.78 -9.79
C ALA A 284 13.47 -0.73 -9.50
N THR A 285 14.57 -1.42 -9.84
CA THR A 285 14.78 -2.85 -9.56
C THR A 285 14.75 -3.13 -8.05
N LEU A 286 15.30 -2.24 -7.23
CA LEU A 286 15.19 -2.37 -5.77
C LEU A 286 13.72 -2.44 -5.34
N GLN A 287 12.86 -1.55 -5.87
CA GLN A 287 11.42 -1.55 -5.58
C GLN A 287 10.72 -2.84 -5.97
N LEU A 288 11.16 -3.49 -7.07
CA LEU A 288 10.54 -4.68 -7.63
C LEU A 288 10.44 -5.83 -6.60
N THR A 289 11.41 -5.94 -5.71
CA THR A 289 11.49 -7.03 -4.72
C THR A 289 10.26 -7.07 -3.83
N TRP A 290 9.90 -5.95 -3.20
CA TRP A 290 8.75 -5.93 -2.28
C TRP A 290 7.42 -5.72 -2.99
N THR A 291 7.38 -5.00 -4.11
CA THR A 291 6.13 -4.84 -4.88
C THR A 291 5.66 -6.16 -5.45
N SER A 292 6.58 -7.06 -5.82
CA SER A 292 6.26 -8.42 -6.25
C SER A 292 5.68 -9.28 -5.12
N ILE A 293 6.27 -9.20 -3.91
CA ILE A 293 5.74 -9.89 -2.72
C ILE A 293 4.36 -9.36 -2.36
N LEU A 294 4.20 -8.04 -2.35
CA LEU A 294 2.91 -7.38 -2.10
C LEU A 294 1.87 -7.84 -3.12
N LEU A 295 2.20 -7.84 -4.41
CA LEU A 295 1.31 -8.29 -5.48
C LEU A 295 0.89 -9.75 -5.27
N ALA A 296 1.84 -10.65 -5.05
CA ALA A 296 1.56 -12.06 -4.80
C ALA A 296 0.64 -12.26 -3.58
N SER A 297 0.90 -11.54 -2.48
CA SER A 297 0.09 -11.60 -1.27
C SER A 297 -1.34 -11.11 -1.51
N GLN A 298 -1.53 -10.03 -2.26
CA GLN A 298 -2.83 -9.45 -2.55
C GLN A 298 -3.62 -10.31 -3.54
N LEU A 299 -2.97 -10.88 -4.56
CA LEU A 299 -3.59 -11.84 -5.48
C LEU A 299 -4.07 -13.09 -4.73
N TRP A 300 -3.27 -13.61 -3.80
CA TRP A 300 -3.68 -14.73 -2.95
C TRP A 300 -4.86 -14.37 -2.04
N GLN A 301 -4.87 -13.18 -1.44
CA GLN A 301 -5.96 -12.68 -0.62
C GLN A 301 -7.27 -12.56 -1.42
N VAL A 302 -7.19 -12.00 -2.63
CA VAL A 302 -8.32 -11.92 -3.58
C VAL A 302 -8.80 -13.31 -3.96
N ALA A 303 -7.89 -14.24 -4.28
CA ALA A 303 -8.23 -15.63 -4.63
C ALA A 303 -8.98 -16.36 -3.50
N ARG A 304 -8.80 -15.93 -2.25
CA ARG A 304 -9.48 -16.48 -1.07
C ARG A 304 -10.59 -15.59 -0.50
N GLN A 305 -10.87 -14.47 -1.14
CA GLN A 305 -11.83 -13.47 -0.68
C GLN A 305 -11.60 -12.99 0.77
N MET A 306 -10.34 -12.77 1.13
CA MET A 306 -9.94 -12.22 2.44
C MET A 306 -9.30 -10.85 2.28
N THR A 307 -9.39 -10.02 3.31
CA THR A 307 -8.64 -8.76 3.40
C THR A 307 -7.42 -8.92 4.31
N THR A 308 -6.47 -7.99 4.20
CA THR A 308 -5.27 -7.95 5.05
C THR A 308 -5.66 -7.79 6.52
N LEU A 309 -6.73 -7.04 6.80
CA LEU A 309 -7.31 -6.90 8.14
C LEU A 309 -7.74 -8.25 8.72
N GLU A 310 -8.39 -9.09 7.93
CA GLU A 310 -8.87 -10.41 8.35
C GLU A 310 -7.72 -11.38 8.56
N VAL A 311 -6.77 -11.41 7.61
CA VAL A 311 -5.56 -12.25 7.69
C VAL A 311 -4.72 -11.91 8.91
N SER A 312 -4.60 -10.64 9.27
CA SER A 312 -3.82 -10.21 10.44
C SER A 312 -4.55 -10.41 11.78
N ASN A 313 -5.87 -10.63 11.76
CA ASN A 313 -6.71 -10.76 12.97
C ASN A 313 -7.51 -12.07 12.98
N LEU A 314 -6.94 -13.13 12.41
CA LEU A 314 -7.53 -14.48 12.45
C LEU A 314 -7.78 -14.88 13.90
N GLY A 315 -9.01 -15.26 14.21
CA GLY A 315 -9.44 -15.62 15.56
C GLY A 315 -10.22 -14.52 16.30
N ARG A 316 -10.20 -13.27 15.82
CA ARG A 316 -11.05 -12.18 16.36
C ARG A 316 -12.46 -12.18 15.75
N TYR A 317 -12.57 -12.56 14.48
CA TYR A 317 -13.82 -12.52 13.73
C TYR A 317 -14.59 -13.83 13.89
N GLY A 318 -15.75 -13.78 14.55
CA GLY A 318 -16.58 -14.96 14.81
C GLY A 318 -17.03 -15.70 13.56
N PHE A 319 -17.30 -14.96 12.47
CA PHE A 319 -17.70 -15.54 11.19
C PHE A 319 -16.58 -16.32 10.46
N MET A 320 -15.33 -16.25 10.93
CA MET A 320 -14.18 -17.04 10.41
C MET A 320 -13.69 -18.09 11.42
N GLY A 321 -14.56 -18.52 12.35
CA GLY A 321 -14.22 -19.49 13.39
C GLY A 321 -13.41 -18.91 14.56
N GLY A 322 -13.37 -17.57 14.70
CA GLY A 322 -12.79 -16.89 15.85
C GLY A 322 -13.72 -16.81 17.07
N ARG A 323 -13.22 -16.28 18.19
CA ARG A 323 -14.05 -15.94 19.35
C ARG A 323 -14.87 -14.69 19.03
N GLY A 324 -16.03 -14.88 18.38
CA GLY A 324 -17.00 -13.81 18.18
C GLY A 324 -17.52 -13.30 19.53
N GLY A 325 -17.62 -11.97 19.68
CA GLY A 325 -18.28 -11.40 20.85
C GLY A 325 -17.47 -11.38 22.16
N ALA A 326 -16.12 -11.33 22.12
CA ALA A 326 -15.39 -10.89 23.30
C ALA A 326 -15.90 -9.49 23.68
N SER A 327 -16.57 -9.39 24.83
CA SER A 327 -17.07 -8.13 25.39
C SER A 327 -15.95 -7.09 25.44
N LEU A 328 -16.30 -5.80 25.53
CA LEU A 328 -15.31 -4.72 25.69
C LEU A 328 -14.26 -5.06 26.78
N SER A 329 -14.66 -5.81 27.83
CA SER A 329 -13.76 -6.27 28.90
C SER A 329 -12.75 -7.34 28.48
N GLY A 330 -13.07 -8.19 27.50
CA GLY A 330 -12.15 -9.19 26.94
C GLY A 330 -11.11 -8.60 25.99
N GLN A 331 -11.32 -7.36 25.53
CA GLN A 331 -10.33 -6.59 24.75
C GLN A 331 -9.44 -5.72 25.65
N MET A 332 -9.85 -5.44 26.90
CA MET A 332 -9.05 -4.76 27.93
C MET A 332 -8.23 -5.70 28.83
N GLY A 333 -8.02 -6.95 28.40
CA GLY A 333 -7.39 -8.02 29.19
C GLY A 333 -5.87 -7.95 29.34
N HIS A 334 -5.30 -6.79 29.66
CA HIS A 334 -4.05 -6.69 30.42
C HIS A 334 -4.20 -5.57 31.46
N ARG A 335 -5.02 -5.85 32.47
CA ARG A 335 -5.06 -5.03 33.69
C ARG A 335 -3.73 -5.22 34.42
N HIS A 336 -2.90 -4.16 34.42
CA HIS A 336 -1.69 -4.06 35.22
C HIS A 336 -1.97 -4.49 36.66
N GLN A 337 -1.22 -5.49 37.13
CA GLN A 337 -1.12 -5.79 38.55
C GLN A 337 -0.38 -4.60 39.19
N ARG A 338 -1.13 -3.85 40.00
CA ARG A 338 -0.74 -2.62 40.67
C ARG A 338 0.50 -2.88 41.55
N THR A 339 1.67 -2.46 41.07
CA THR A 339 2.76 -1.98 41.92
C THR A 339 2.87 -0.49 41.66
N GLN A 340 2.85 0.29 42.74
CA GLN A 340 2.89 1.76 42.72
C GLN A 340 4.16 2.22 42.01
N ASP A 341 4.00 2.98 40.92
CA ASP A 341 4.88 4.10 40.58
C ASP A 341 4.18 5.03 39.57
N ASN A 342 4.32 6.34 39.80
CA ASN A 342 3.56 7.43 39.16
C ASN A 342 3.87 7.60 37.67
N VAL A 343 2.93 7.30 36.75
CA VAL A 343 2.94 7.77 35.35
C VAL A 343 1.51 8.01 34.83
N LEU A 344 1.34 9.07 34.01
CA LEU A 344 0.10 9.67 33.48
C LEU A 344 -0.76 8.75 32.55
N PRO A 345 -2.08 8.99 32.41
CA PRO A 345 -3.01 8.14 31.66
C PRO A 345 -3.11 8.46 30.15
N GLY A 346 -3.25 7.45 29.27
CA GLY A 346 -3.87 7.65 27.94
C GLY A 346 -3.33 6.90 26.70
N VAL A 347 -2.88 5.63 26.77
CA VAL A 347 -2.51 4.86 25.56
C VAL A 347 -3.00 3.41 25.64
N ASP A 348 -3.92 3.03 24.75
CA ASP A 348 -4.44 1.66 24.61
C ASP A 348 -3.72 0.89 23.48
N THR A 349 -3.49 -0.40 23.70
CA THR A 349 -2.62 -1.32 22.94
C THR A 349 -3.15 -1.80 21.57
N GLU A 350 -4.02 -1.03 20.88
CA GLU A 350 -4.68 -1.48 19.64
C GLU A 350 -3.84 -1.32 18.35
N ASP A 351 -2.69 -0.63 18.43
CA ASP A 351 -1.86 -0.28 17.26
C ASP A 351 -0.67 -1.24 17.00
N THR A 352 -0.49 -2.30 17.79
CA THR A 352 0.80 -3.02 17.82
C THR A 352 0.96 -4.21 16.88
N ALA A 353 0.03 -4.45 15.94
CA ALA A 353 0.26 -5.49 14.92
C ALA A 353 1.27 -5.08 13.84
N LEU A 354 1.55 -3.78 13.66
CA LEU A 354 2.43 -3.29 12.60
C LEU A 354 3.32 -2.09 13.01
N VAL A 355 3.31 -1.71 14.28
CA VAL A 355 4.23 -0.75 14.89
C VAL A 355 4.51 -1.26 16.30
N ASN A 356 5.74 -1.64 16.62
CA ASN A 356 6.14 -1.59 18.02
C ASN A 356 7.60 -1.16 18.16
N ASP A 357 7.74 -0.17 19.02
CA ASP A 357 8.94 0.60 19.35
C ASP A 357 9.81 -0.13 20.37
N ALA A 358 11.03 0.34 20.45
CA ALA A 358 12.11 -0.12 21.30
C ALA A 358 11.81 -0.04 22.81
N GLY A 359 12.41 -0.97 23.54
CA GLY A 359 12.71 -0.80 24.97
C GLY A 359 11.76 -1.48 25.95
N SER A 360 12.00 -2.77 26.22
CA SER A 360 11.83 -3.30 27.59
C SER A 360 12.77 -4.47 27.84
N THR A 361 13.75 -4.23 28.71
CA THR A 361 14.61 -5.20 29.35
C THR A 361 13.84 -5.97 30.43
N SER A 362 13.89 -7.31 30.43
CA SER A 362 14.03 -8.07 31.69
C SER A 362 14.50 -9.51 31.46
N SER A 363 15.70 -9.77 31.98
CA SER A 363 16.15 -10.95 32.74
C SER A 363 15.85 -12.36 32.20
N GLY A 364 16.81 -12.89 31.44
CA GLY A 364 17.08 -14.32 31.26
C GLY A 364 18.58 -14.55 31.16
N VAL A 365 19.06 -15.54 31.92
CA VAL A 365 20.45 -15.93 32.22
C VAL A 365 21.50 -15.72 31.10
N VAL A 366 22.63 -15.15 31.51
CA VAL A 366 23.82 -14.85 30.71
C VAL A 366 24.55 -16.13 30.26
N HIS A 367 24.65 -16.33 28.94
CA HIS A 367 25.80 -17.01 28.34
C HIS A 367 26.55 -16.03 27.44
N ARG A 368 27.82 -15.85 27.76
CA ARG A 368 28.73 -14.83 27.21
C ARG A 368 29.40 -15.40 25.95
N HIS A 369 29.03 -14.91 24.78
CA HIS A 369 29.86 -15.02 23.58
C HIS A 369 30.34 -13.62 23.19
N SER A 370 31.64 -13.39 23.28
CA SER A 370 32.30 -12.21 22.73
C SER A 370 32.30 -12.32 21.20
N GLY A 371 31.59 -11.42 20.52
CA GLY A 371 31.54 -11.34 19.08
C GLY A 371 31.36 -9.90 18.62
N VAL A 372 32.30 -9.44 17.81
CA VAL A 372 32.55 -8.09 17.30
C VAL A 372 31.31 -7.36 16.76
N CYS A 373 31.22 -6.08 17.08
CA CYS A 373 30.23 -5.12 16.60
C CYS A 373 30.29 -4.94 15.07
N ALA A 374 29.32 -5.47 14.35
CA ALA A 374 29.04 -5.16 12.95
C ALA A 374 27.52 -5.07 12.73
N GLY A 375 26.97 -3.85 12.65
CA GLY A 375 25.56 -3.68 12.31
C GLY A 375 24.84 -2.48 12.92
N CYS A 376 25.39 -1.27 12.78
CA CYS A 376 24.69 -0.05 13.23
C CYS A 376 23.90 0.66 12.10
N GLY A 377 23.87 0.11 10.87
CA GLY A 377 23.21 0.74 9.71
C GLY A 377 22.07 -0.04 9.06
N SER A 378 22.01 -1.37 9.19
CA SER A 378 21.05 -2.19 8.45
C SER A 378 19.63 -2.12 9.04
N GLY A 379 19.48 -2.06 10.37
CA GLY A 379 18.15 -2.04 11.02
C GLY A 379 17.33 -0.79 10.74
N PHE A 380 17.98 0.36 10.57
CA PHE A 380 17.32 1.62 10.19
C PHE A 380 16.83 1.57 8.74
N LEU A 381 17.68 1.13 7.81
CA LEU A 381 17.33 0.99 6.40
C LEU A 381 16.17 -0.02 6.22
N MET A 382 16.19 -1.13 6.95
CA MET A 382 15.13 -2.14 6.92
C MET A 382 13.80 -1.63 7.49
N ASN A 383 13.82 -0.76 8.50
CA ASN A 383 12.61 -0.12 9.02
C ASN A 383 12.12 1.02 8.12
N LEU A 384 13.05 1.80 7.56
CA LEU A 384 12.75 2.95 6.69
C LEU A 384 12.20 2.52 5.33
N LEU A 385 12.72 1.42 4.77
CA LEU A 385 12.22 0.79 3.55
C LEU A 385 11.07 -0.21 3.82
N GLY A 386 10.72 -0.45 5.08
CA GLY A 386 9.57 -1.28 5.47
C GLY A 386 9.76 -2.80 5.38
N PHE A 387 11.00 -3.28 5.20
CA PHE A 387 11.33 -4.72 5.16
C PHE A 387 10.94 -5.48 6.43
N ASP A 388 11.03 -4.82 7.60
CA ASP A 388 10.76 -5.43 8.90
C ASP A 388 9.28 -5.86 9.08
N ARG A 389 8.39 -5.37 8.20
CA ARG A 389 6.96 -5.71 8.19
C ARG A 389 6.67 -7.06 7.53
N PHE A 390 7.57 -7.56 6.67
CA PHE A 390 7.38 -8.78 5.88
C PHE A 390 8.32 -9.93 6.29
N THR A 391 9.50 -9.62 6.85
CA THR A 391 10.50 -10.63 7.25
C THR A 391 10.33 -11.12 8.69
N LYS A 392 9.52 -10.45 9.52
CA LYS A 392 9.16 -10.95 10.85
C LYS A 392 8.25 -12.19 10.70
N GLY A 393 8.74 -13.35 11.15
CA GLY A 393 8.12 -14.68 10.97
C GLY A 393 6.62 -14.79 11.34
N LYS A 394 6.09 -13.89 12.18
CA LYS A 394 4.66 -13.80 12.50
C LYS A 394 3.76 -13.56 11.27
N ALA A 395 4.26 -12.90 10.22
CA ALA A 395 3.49 -12.66 8.99
C ALA A 395 3.27 -13.95 8.18
N VAL A 396 4.29 -14.79 8.07
CA VAL A 396 4.24 -16.08 7.36
C VAL A 396 3.35 -17.07 8.13
N ASP A 397 3.50 -17.15 9.45
CA ASP A 397 2.65 -17.99 10.31
C ASP A 397 1.18 -17.53 10.30
N GLY A 398 0.94 -16.22 10.17
CA GLY A 398 -0.39 -15.66 9.97
C GLY A 398 -1.01 -16.10 8.64
N LEU A 399 -0.24 -16.04 7.56
CA LEU A 399 -0.68 -16.46 6.23
C LEU A 399 -0.96 -17.98 6.15
N ALA A 400 -0.12 -18.79 6.79
CA ALA A 400 -0.33 -20.25 6.86
C ALA A 400 -1.61 -20.61 7.62
N ARG A 401 -1.91 -19.90 8.72
CA ARG A 401 -3.17 -20.06 9.48
C ARG A 401 -4.37 -19.55 8.69
N ALA A 402 -4.25 -18.42 8.00
CA ALA A 402 -5.27 -17.89 7.10
C ALA A 402 -5.62 -18.92 6.02
N GLY A 403 -4.59 -19.66 5.58
CA GLY A 403 -4.69 -20.78 4.66
C GLY A 403 -5.70 -21.87 5.04
N LYS A 404 -5.98 -22.05 6.34
CA LYS A 404 -6.84 -23.13 6.85
C LYS A 404 -8.13 -22.61 7.49
N ALA A 405 -8.32 -21.29 7.59
CA ALA A 405 -9.50 -20.70 8.20
C ALA A 405 -10.75 -20.90 7.34
N SER A 406 -11.89 -21.15 7.99
CA SER A 406 -13.18 -21.11 7.32
C SER A 406 -13.50 -19.67 6.90
N ASN A 407 -13.93 -19.50 5.64
CA ASN A 407 -14.31 -18.20 5.12
C ASN A 407 -15.68 -18.31 4.43
N PRO A 408 -16.76 -17.73 5.00
CA PRO A 408 -18.09 -17.78 4.38
C PRO A 408 -18.19 -17.00 3.06
N PHE A 409 -17.21 -16.12 2.80
CA PHE A 409 -17.12 -15.38 1.54
C PHE A 409 -16.37 -16.14 0.44
N ASP A 410 -15.67 -17.24 0.77
CA ASP A 410 -14.91 -18.02 -0.21
C ASP A 410 -15.84 -18.97 -0.98
N GLN A 411 -15.91 -18.77 -2.30
CA GLN A 411 -16.72 -19.55 -3.25
C GLN A 411 -15.86 -20.23 -4.31
N GLY A 412 -14.56 -20.38 -4.04
CA GLY A 412 -13.55 -20.87 -4.97
C GLY A 412 -12.89 -19.74 -5.79
N ILE A 413 -11.64 -19.99 -6.19
CA ILE A 413 -10.71 -18.98 -6.76
C ILE A 413 -11.35 -18.15 -7.88
N VAL A 414 -11.97 -18.81 -8.87
CA VAL A 414 -12.55 -18.12 -10.04
C VAL A 414 -13.70 -17.19 -9.63
N ARG A 415 -14.59 -17.65 -8.75
CA ARG A 415 -15.73 -16.85 -8.27
C ARG A 415 -15.27 -15.72 -7.37
N ASN A 416 -14.27 -15.94 -6.52
CA ASN A 416 -13.70 -14.92 -5.65
C ASN A 416 -13.06 -13.79 -6.46
N CYS A 417 -12.25 -14.14 -7.46
CA CYS A 417 -11.69 -13.18 -8.40
C CYS A 417 -12.78 -12.41 -9.13
N LYS A 418 -13.81 -13.10 -9.64
CA LYS A 418 -14.94 -12.46 -10.33
C LYS A 418 -15.72 -11.52 -9.39
N ASP A 419 -15.97 -11.92 -8.15
CA ASP A 419 -16.64 -11.08 -7.15
C ASP A 419 -15.83 -9.82 -6.83
N PHE A 420 -14.51 -9.96 -6.66
CA PHE A 420 -13.62 -8.83 -6.42
C PHE A 420 -13.71 -7.77 -7.54
N TRP A 421 -13.65 -8.21 -8.80
CA TRP A 421 -13.72 -7.30 -9.95
C TRP A 421 -15.11 -6.73 -10.19
N THR A 422 -16.16 -7.46 -9.80
CA THR A 422 -17.57 -7.01 -9.90
C THR A 422 -18.10 -6.31 -8.65
N ALA A 423 -17.23 -6.07 -7.66
CA ALA A 423 -17.54 -5.33 -6.43
C ALA A 423 -18.68 -5.95 -5.60
N GLY A 424 -18.67 -7.27 -5.40
CA GLY A 424 -19.69 -7.94 -4.58
C GLY A 424 -20.94 -8.39 -5.33
N ARG A 425 -21.04 -8.13 -6.64
CA ARG A 425 -22.22 -8.52 -7.45
C ARG A 425 -22.36 -10.03 -7.61
N GLU A 426 -21.28 -10.81 -7.56
CA GLU A 426 -21.41 -12.26 -7.61
C GLU A 426 -22.07 -12.78 -6.34
N LEU A 427 -21.65 -12.27 -5.17
CA LEU A 427 -22.26 -12.58 -3.87
C LEU A 427 -23.61 -11.88 -3.64
N GLY A 428 -23.93 -10.81 -4.39
CA GLY A 428 -25.12 -9.99 -4.16
C GLY A 428 -25.01 -9.11 -2.91
N VAL A 429 -23.80 -8.61 -2.63
CA VAL A 429 -23.46 -7.94 -1.36
C VAL A 429 -23.06 -6.49 -1.62
N GLU A 430 -23.70 -5.58 -0.89
CA GLU A 430 -23.25 -4.19 -0.70
C GLU A 430 -22.43 -4.11 0.60
N TYR A 431 -21.11 -4.02 0.49
CA TYR A 431 -20.20 -4.13 1.63
C TYR A 431 -20.35 -2.99 2.67
N ASP A 432 -20.92 -1.86 2.29
CA ASP A 432 -21.24 -0.72 3.15
C ASP A 432 -22.56 -0.90 3.92
N LYS A 433 -23.37 -1.89 3.56
CA LYS A 433 -24.66 -2.22 4.22
C LYS A 433 -24.76 -3.69 4.66
N LEU A 434 -23.67 -4.44 4.54
CA LEU A 434 -23.60 -5.81 5.02
C LEU A 434 -23.35 -5.79 6.53
N TYR A 435 -24.27 -6.30 7.35
CA TYR A 435 -24.08 -6.36 8.81
C TYR A 435 -23.94 -7.78 9.35
N ASP A 436 -24.44 -8.78 8.61
CA ASP A 436 -24.53 -10.16 9.04
C ASP A 436 -24.25 -11.14 7.89
N VAL A 437 -23.78 -12.34 8.23
CA VAL A 437 -23.64 -13.44 7.29
C VAL A 437 -24.97 -14.20 7.24
N PRO A 438 -25.61 -14.36 6.07
CA PRO A 438 -26.83 -15.16 5.95
C PRO A 438 -26.61 -16.61 6.38
N VAL A 439 -27.58 -17.20 7.09
CA VAL A 439 -27.49 -18.58 7.62
C VAL A 439 -27.37 -19.59 6.48
N GLU A 440 -28.11 -19.36 5.40
CA GLU A 440 -28.10 -20.15 4.16
C GLU A 440 -26.87 -19.88 3.26
N GLY A 441 -26.04 -18.89 3.62
CA GLY A 441 -24.91 -18.43 2.82
C GLY A 441 -25.29 -17.43 1.73
N PHE A 442 -24.29 -16.67 1.26
CA PHE A 442 -24.51 -15.53 0.37
C PHE A 442 -25.18 -15.88 -0.97
N LEU A 443 -24.82 -17.00 -1.58
CA LEU A 443 -25.36 -17.40 -2.89
C LEU A 443 -26.83 -17.78 -2.82
N GLU A 444 -27.24 -18.53 -1.78
CA GLU A 444 -28.64 -18.92 -1.63
C GLU A 444 -29.50 -17.73 -1.19
N ALA A 445 -28.97 -16.87 -0.32
CA ALA A 445 -29.60 -15.60 0.03
C ALA A 445 -29.87 -14.73 -1.21
N LYS A 446 -28.91 -14.65 -2.13
CA LYS A 446 -29.08 -13.94 -3.41
C LYS A 446 -30.16 -14.58 -4.29
N ARG A 447 -30.19 -15.92 -4.42
CA ARG A 447 -31.23 -16.62 -5.21
C ARG A 447 -32.61 -16.44 -4.62
N ARG A 448 -32.73 -16.45 -3.30
CA ARG A 448 -33.99 -16.18 -2.59
C ARG A 448 -34.50 -14.78 -2.91
N ARG A 449 -33.66 -13.75 -2.76
CA ARG A 449 -34.03 -12.36 -3.12
C ARG A 449 -34.46 -12.24 -4.59
N GLY A 450 -33.77 -12.92 -5.50
CA GLY A 450 -34.15 -12.96 -6.91
C GLY A 450 -35.55 -13.56 -7.15
N ARG A 451 -35.89 -14.64 -6.44
CA ARG A 451 -37.24 -15.24 -6.49
C ARG A 451 -38.31 -14.29 -5.94
N GLU A 452 -38.04 -13.63 -4.82
CA GLU A 452 -38.95 -12.66 -4.20
C GLU A 452 -39.19 -11.45 -5.12
N GLU A 453 -38.14 -10.91 -5.77
CA GLU A 453 -38.25 -9.82 -6.74
C GLU A 453 -39.04 -10.22 -7.99
N GLU A 454 -38.89 -11.46 -8.47
CA GLU A 454 -39.69 -11.98 -9.58
C GLU A 454 -41.17 -12.14 -9.18
N GLU A 455 -41.46 -12.66 -7.99
CA GLU A 455 -42.84 -12.80 -7.48
C GLU A 455 -43.53 -11.43 -7.27
N ASP A 456 -42.81 -10.44 -6.74
CA ASP A 456 -43.32 -9.07 -6.56
C ASP A 456 -43.43 -8.31 -7.90
N GLY A 457 -42.54 -8.60 -8.85
CA GLY A 457 -42.58 -8.08 -10.22
C GLY A 457 -43.78 -8.63 -11.00
N VAL A 458 -44.16 -9.89 -10.79
CA VAL A 458 -45.37 -10.51 -11.38
C VAL A 458 -46.66 -9.89 -10.81
N ARG A 459 -46.64 -9.37 -9.57
CA ARG A 459 -47.79 -8.69 -8.94
C ARG A 459 -48.02 -7.25 -9.41
N LYS A 460 -47.08 -6.61 -10.13
CA LYS A 460 -47.24 -5.25 -10.67
C LYS A 460 -47.24 -5.26 -12.20
N PRO A 461 -48.36 -4.88 -12.88
CA PRO A 461 -48.37 -4.83 -14.33
C PRO A 461 -47.45 -3.71 -14.82
N SER A 462 -46.49 -4.08 -15.68
CA SER A 462 -45.45 -3.17 -16.19
C SER A 462 -46.06 -2.09 -17.09
N ARG A 463 -45.79 -0.81 -16.79
CA ARG A 463 -45.72 0.23 -17.82
C ARG A 463 -44.26 0.34 -18.27
N LYS A 464 -43.94 -0.31 -19.38
CA LYS A 464 -42.65 -0.19 -20.08
C LYS A 464 -42.50 1.24 -20.61
N GLY A 465 -41.49 1.96 -20.13
CA GLY A 465 -40.93 3.16 -20.76
C GLY A 465 -39.56 2.82 -21.31
N LEU A 466 -39.49 2.61 -22.63
CA LEU A 466 -38.28 2.38 -23.41
C LEU A 466 -37.51 3.71 -23.53
N PHE A 467 -36.36 3.87 -22.86
CA PHE A 467 -35.26 4.71 -23.36
C PHE A 467 -33.94 4.33 -22.68
N MET A 468 -33.01 3.93 -23.54
CA MET A 468 -31.61 3.65 -23.28
C MET A 468 -30.83 4.97 -23.36
N GLY A 469 -29.96 5.27 -22.40
CA GLY A 469 -29.14 6.49 -22.45
C GLY A 469 -28.08 6.56 -21.35
N PHE A 470 -26.83 6.72 -21.76
CA PHE A 470 -25.65 7.02 -20.94
C PHE A 470 -25.85 8.24 -20.04
N GLY A 471 -25.29 8.20 -18.82
CA GLY A 471 -24.84 9.40 -18.11
C GLY A 471 -25.35 9.58 -16.68
N LEU A 472 -24.38 9.73 -15.77
CA LEU A 472 -24.35 10.63 -14.60
C LEU A 472 -25.43 10.45 -13.50
N GLY A 473 -24.93 10.26 -12.28
CA GLY A 473 -25.73 9.80 -11.15
C GLY A 473 -26.66 10.84 -10.51
N ARG A 474 -27.57 10.33 -9.68
CA ARG A 474 -27.90 10.87 -8.35
C ARG A 474 -28.86 9.95 -7.58
N ALA A 475 -28.80 10.09 -6.26
CA ALA A 475 -29.89 9.96 -5.28
C ALA A 475 -30.46 8.56 -4.95
N SER A 476 -30.05 8.08 -3.77
CA SER A 476 -30.92 7.71 -2.64
C SER A 476 -32.37 7.32 -2.97
N SER A 477 -32.65 6.03 -2.86
CA SER A 477 -33.99 5.51 -2.57
C SER A 477 -33.94 4.73 -1.26
N SER A 478 -34.73 5.20 -0.31
CA SER A 478 -34.94 4.65 1.03
C SER A 478 -35.95 3.50 1.01
N ARG A 479 -35.84 2.66 2.04
CA ARG A 479 -36.81 1.69 2.61
C ARG A 479 -36.86 0.28 2.00
N GLY A 480 -36.40 -0.66 2.81
CA GLY A 480 -36.86 -2.04 2.90
C GLY A 480 -36.50 -2.54 4.31
N GLY A 481 -37.51 -2.70 5.16
CA GLY A 481 -37.36 -3.03 6.58
C GLY A 481 -36.72 -4.38 6.83
N TYR A 482 -36.04 -4.49 7.97
CA TYR A 482 -35.45 -5.73 8.47
C TYR A 482 -36.47 -6.38 9.42
N GLU A 483 -36.94 -7.58 9.11
CA GLU A 483 -37.62 -8.45 10.07
C GLU A 483 -36.58 -9.37 10.72
N PRO A 484 -36.42 -9.35 12.06
CA PRO A 484 -35.56 -10.30 12.74
C PRO A 484 -36.27 -11.66 12.82
N VAL A 485 -35.69 -12.68 12.20
CA VAL A 485 -36.15 -14.07 12.37
C VAL A 485 -35.67 -14.58 13.73
N SER A 486 -36.64 -14.86 14.60
CA SER A 486 -36.46 -15.52 15.89
C SER A 486 -35.74 -16.87 15.74
N GLN A 487 -34.67 -17.07 16.51
CA GLN A 487 -34.06 -18.39 16.69
C GLN A 487 -34.92 -19.20 17.68
N VAL A 488 -35.21 -20.45 17.31
CA VAL A 488 -35.75 -21.50 18.20
C VAL A 488 -34.58 -22.19 18.90
#